data_AF-A0A9X1SNH3-F1
#
_entry.id   AF-A0A9X1SNH3-F1
#
_cell.length_a   1.000
_cell.length_b   1.000
_cell.length_c   1.000
_cell.angle_alpha   90.00
_cell.angle_beta   90.00
_cell.angle_gamma   90.00
#
_symmetry.space_group_name_H-M   'P 1'
#
loop_
_entity.id
_entity.type
_entity.pdbx_description
1 polymer ?
#
loop_
_entity_poly.entity_id
_entity_poly.type
_entity_poly.pdbx_seq_one_letter_code
_entity_poly.pdbx_strand_id
1 'polypeptide(L)'
;MPPVANAGVSQTVDGSQPITLDGSGSTDQDGDALTYQWEQTSGPAVTLNGADKAKATFSVEQPVQHATYKFRLTVKDPEHSAYADTTVSVINAAQPIAPTLTLSPSWQVQSGSQVVITATATDPDSTGSQLTWSWTIPSELTQVTGQGTNTLTITAPSVTTVKSYQLTARVIDQNNLSATANTALQVNPVAEPTPAPSGDYQYVYPKDISKYTAGTRVLGKDGSIYECKPFPYSGWCSQAAWAYEPGKGVNWKDAWDKR
;
A
#
# COMPACT_ATOMS: atom_id res chain seq x y z
N MET A 1 -27.04 -29.83 -23.23
CA MET A 1 -25.78 -29.57 -22.47
C MET A 1 -26.17 -28.53 -21.44
N PRO A 2 -25.76 -28.58 -20.16
CA PRO A 2 -26.33 -27.69 -19.15
C PRO A 2 -26.24 -26.21 -19.57
N PRO A 3 -27.26 -25.40 -19.25
CA PRO A 3 -27.26 -24.00 -19.63
C PRO A 3 -26.22 -23.22 -18.84
N VAL A 4 -25.81 -22.09 -19.37
CA VAL A 4 -24.97 -21.11 -18.67
C VAL A 4 -25.86 -19.94 -18.27
N ALA A 5 -26.15 -19.84 -16.97
CA ALA A 5 -26.90 -18.71 -16.41
C ALA A 5 -26.01 -17.46 -16.31
N ASN A 6 -26.57 -16.32 -16.68
CA ASN A 6 -25.91 -15.01 -16.57
C ASN A 6 -26.92 -14.02 -16.00
N ALA A 7 -26.72 -13.57 -14.76
CA ALA A 7 -27.60 -12.63 -14.07
C ALA A 7 -27.28 -11.14 -14.37
N GLY A 8 -26.36 -10.87 -15.29
CA GLY A 8 -25.83 -9.54 -15.55
C GLY A 8 -24.85 -9.07 -14.47
N VAL A 9 -24.28 -7.89 -14.69
CA VAL A 9 -23.36 -7.25 -13.72
C VAL A 9 -24.12 -6.66 -12.54
N SER A 10 -23.44 -6.53 -11.40
CA SER A 10 -23.96 -5.77 -10.26
C SER A 10 -24.21 -4.30 -10.62
N GLN A 11 -25.23 -3.70 -10.04
CA GLN A 11 -25.69 -2.34 -10.35
C GLN A 11 -25.65 -1.43 -9.12
N THR A 12 -25.40 -0.14 -9.34
CA THR A 12 -25.61 0.93 -8.35
C THR A 12 -26.54 1.97 -8.96
N VAL A 13 -27.65 2.29 -8.28
CA VAL A 13 -28.75 3.11 -8.82
C VAL A 13 -29.33 4.03 -7.76
N ASP A 14 -29.93 5.15 -8.16
CA ASP A 14 -30.53 6.13 -7.23
C ASP A 14 -31.95 5.79 -6.74
N GLY A 15 -32.53 4.70 -7.26
CA GLY A 15 -33.88 4.24 -6.93
C GLY A 15 -35.02 5.15 -7.41
N SER A 16 -34.77 6.07 -8.34
CA SER A 16 -35.78 7.00 -8.87
C SER A 16 -36.65 6.39 -9.98
N GLN A 17 -36.27 5.23 -10.51
CA GLN A 17 -36.92 4.55 -11.62
C GLN A 17 -36.96 3.02 -11.39
N PRO A 18 -37.82 2.29 -12.12
CA PRO A 18 -37.79 0.83 -12.12
C PRO A 18 -36.40 0.31 -12.49
N ILE A 19 -35.86 -0.55 -11.63
CA ILE A 19 -34.56 -1.19 -11.79
C ILE A 19 -34.77 -2.47 -12.59
N THR A 20 -33.90 -2.72 -13.57
CA THR A 20 -34.00 -3.90 -14.44
C THR A 20 -32.90 -4.91 -14.13
N LEU A 21 -33.28 -6.16 -13.91
CA LEU A 21 -32.39 -7.32 -13.89
C LEU A 21 -32.41 -7.95 -15.28
N ASP A 22 -31.24 -8.18 -15.89
CA ASP A 22 -31.14 -8.65 -17.27
C ASP A 22 -30.37 -9.97 -17.37
N GLY A 23 -31.13 -11.04 -17.58
CA GLY A 23 -30.66 -12.42 -17.73
C GLY A 23 -30.49 -12.87 -19.18
N SER A 24 -30.71 -11.97 -20.14
CA SER A 24 -30.73 -12.31 -21.58
C SER A 24 -29.37 -12.77 -22.13
N GLY A 25 -28.29 -12.57 -21.38
CA GLY A 25 -26.96 -13.12 -21.70
C GLY A 25 -26.78 -14.59 -21.33
N SER A 26 -27.82 -15.27 -20.83
CA SER A 26 -27.79 -16.71 -20.56
C SER A 26 -27.85 -17.50 -21.86
N THR A 27 -27.15 -18.62 -21.93
CA THR A 27 -26.99 -19.39 -23.18
C THR A 27 -27.12 -20.88 -22.96
N ASP A 28 -27.49 -21.59 -24.01
CA ASP A 28 -27.44 -23.04 -24.10
C ASP A 28 -26.64 -23.41 -25.36
N GLN A 29 -25.69 -24.34 -25.25
CA GLN A 29 -24.82 -24.68 -26.39
C GLN A 29 -25.54 -25.52 -27.45
N ASP A 30 -26.55 -26.30 -27.05
CA ASP A 30 -27.34 -27.12 -27.96
C ASP A 30 -28.52 -26.32 -28.56
N GLY A 31 -28.75 -25.11 -28.06
CA GLY A 31 -29.75 -24.17 -28.55
C GLY A 31 -31.15 -24.41 -27.96
N ASP A 32 -31.22 -25.16 -26.86
CA ASP A 32 -32.47 -25.45 -26.19
C ASP A 32 -33.16 -24.18 -25.66
N ALA A 33 -34.49 -24.21 -25.65
CA ALA A 33 -35.28 -23.10 -25.14
C ALA A 33 -35.10 -22.96 -23.63
N LEU A 34 -34.70 -21.76 -23.21
CA LEU A 34 -34.44 -21.45 -21.81
C LEU A 34 -35.67 -20.90 -21.09
N THR A 35 -35.88 -21.37 -19.86
CA THR A 35 -36.82 -20.75 -18.91
C THR A 35 -36.06 -20.04 -17.80
N TYR A 36 -36.64 -18.96 -17.27
CA TYR A 36 -36.00 -18.05 -16.34
C TYR A 36 -36.79 -17.98 -15.05
N GLN A 37 -36.09 -17.83 -13.92
CA GLN A 37 -36.70 -17.58 -12.62
C GLN A 37 -35.78 -16.70 -11.79
N TRP A 38 -36.24 -15.49 -11.49
CA TRP A 38 -35.60 -14.55 -10.59
C TRP A 38 -36.14 -14.69 -9.16
N GLU A 39 -35.23 -14.69 -8.19
CA GLU A 39 -35.55 -14.70 -6.78
C GLU A 39 -34.70 -13.66 -6.04
N GLN A 40 -35.30 -12.94 -5.09
CA GLN A 40 -34.55 -12.12 -4.16
C GLN A 40 -34.04 -12.99 -3.02
N THR A 41 -32.72 -12.99 -2.80
CA THR A 41 -32.06 -13.82 -1.78
C THR A 41 -31.67 -13.04 -0.52
N SER A 42 -31.58 -11.70 -0.60
CA SER A 42 -31.27 -10.83 0.54
C SER A 42 -31.67 -9.37 0.30
N GLY A 43 -31.69 -8.57 1.37
CA GLY A 43 -32.09 -7.16 1.37
C GLY A 43 -33.57 -6.93 1.71
N PRO A 44 -34.04 -5.67 1.70
CA PRO A 44 -35.45 -5.34 1.91
C PRO A 44 -36.34 -5.99 0.84
N ALA A 45 -37.49 -6.55 1.21
CA ALA A 45 -38.35 -7.27 0.27
C ALA A 45 -38.88 -6.36 -0.85
N VAL A 46 -38.79 -6.82 -2.11
CA VAL A 46 -39.35 -6.13 -3.29
C VAL A 46 -40.26 -7.04 -4.10
N THR A 47 -41.21 -6.45 -4.83
CA THR A 47 -42.01 -7.18 -5.81
C THR A 47 -41.31 -7.16 -7.17
N LEU A 48 -40.99 -8.36 -7.68
CA LEU A 48 -40.43 -8.54 -9.02
C LEU A 48 -41.55 -8.66 -10.06
N ASN A 49 -41.55 -7.76 -11.04
CA ASN A 49 -42.37 -7.87 -12.25
C ASN A 49 -41.61 -8.66 -13.32
N GLY A 50 -42.24 -9.68 -13.90
CA GLY A 50 -41.60 -10.54 -14.90
C GLY A 50 -40.51 -11.43 -14.32
N ALA A 51 -40.66 -11.89 -13.07
CA ALA A 51 -39.70 -12.78 -12.42
C ALA A 51 -39.45 -14.10 -13.19
N ASP A 52 -40.37 -14.51 -14.05
CA ASP A 52 -40.28 -15.68 -14.92
C ASP A 52 -39.73 -15.38 -16.33
N LYS A 53 -39.24 -14.16 -16.56
CA LYS A 53 -38.74 -13.69 -17.87
C LYS A 53 -37.23 -13.46 -17.83
N ALA A 54 -36.62 -13.40 -19.03
CA ALA A 54 -35.22 -13.03 -19.17
C ALA A 54 -34.91 -11.66 -18.55
N LYS A 55 -35.85 -10.70 -18.60
CA LYS A 55 -35.73 -9.41 -17.93
C LYS A 55 -36.83 -9.24 -16.89
N ALA A 56 -36.44 -8.98 -15.65
CA ALA A 56 -37.35 -8.67 -14.55
C ALA A 56 -37.13 -7.23 -14.09
N THR A 57 -38.15 -6.59 -13.53
CA THR A 57 -38.03 -5.24 -12.97
C THR A 57 -38.59 -5.16 -11.57
N PHE A 58 -38.07 -4.23 -10.77
CA PHE A 58 -38.65 -3.88 -9.48
C PHE A 58 -38.48 -2.39 -9.21
N SER A 59 -39.29 -1.86 -8.30
CA SER A 59 -39.18 -0.48 -7.84
C SER A 59 -38.93 -0.45 -6.34
N VAL A 60 -38.31 0.62 -5.88
CA VAL A 60 -38.09 0.92 -4.47
C VAL A 60 -38.84 2.20 -4.12
N GLU A 61 -39.48 2.24 -2.96
CA GLU A 61 -40.20 3.45 -2.50
C GLU A 61 -39.22 4.48 -1.95
N GLN A 62 -39.29 5.75 -2.38
CA GLN A 62 -38.47 6.81 -1.81
C GLN A 62 -39.13 7.43 -0.56
N PRO A 63 -38.37 7.81 0.49
CA PRO A 63 -36.91 7.72 0.62
C PRO A 63 -36.47 6.43 1.34
N VAL A 64 -35.76 5.53 0.66
CA VAL A 64 -35.05 4.43 1.35
C VAL A 64 -33.74 4.96 1.92
N GLN A 65 -33.29 4.44 3.07
CA GLN A 65 -31.86 4.43 3.40
C GLN A 65 -31.11 3.56 2.37
N HIS A 66 -29.80 3.68 2.26
CA HIS A 66 -29.06 2.83 1.32
C HIS A 66 -29.25 1.36 1.64
N ALA A 67 -29.54 0.61 0.59
CA ALA A 67 -29.87 -0.80 0.72
C ALA A 67 -29.21 -1.60 -0.41
N THR A 68 -28.66 -2.74 -0.05
CA THR A 68 -28.18 -3.74 -1.00
C THR A 68 -29.19 -4.87 -1.11
N TYR A 69 -29.59 -5.16 -2.34
CA TYR A 69 -30.48 -6.25 -2.71
C TYR A 69 -29.65 -7.31 -3.43
N LYS A 70 -29.85 -8.58 -3.08
CA LYS A 70 -29.20 -9.71 -3.77
C LYS A 70 -30.26 -10.51 -4.49
N PHE A 71 -29.99 -10.86 -5.73
CA PHE A 71 -30.89 -11.63 -6.58
C PHE A 71 -30.17 -12.82 -7.18
N ARG A 72 -30.92 -13.90 -7.39
CA ARG A 72 -30.50 -15.09 -8.10
C ARG A 72 -31.35 -15.26 -9.34
N LEU A 73 -30.71 -15.44 -10.49
CA LEU A 73 -31.33 -15.97 -11.69
C LEU A 73 -31.10 -17.48 -11.74
N THR A 74 -32.17 -18.25 -11.84
CA THR A 74 -32.11 -19.67 -12.23
C THR A 74 -32.57 -19.81 -13.67
N VAL A 75 -31.78 -20.51 -14.47
CA VAL A 75 -32.07 -20.82 -15.88
C VAL A 75 -32.19 -22.33 -16.02
N LYS A 76 -33.22 -22.79 -16.74
CA LYS A 76 -33.43 -24.23 -17.01
C LYS A 76 -33.60 -24.48 -18.50
N ASP A 77 -32.97 -25.54 -18.97
CA ASP A 77 -33.30 -26.22 -20.22
C ASP A 77 -34.28 -27.39 -19.88
N PRO A 78 -34.70 -28.25 -20.84
CA PRO A 78 -35.60 -29.38 -20.57
C PRO A 78 -35.08 -30.43 -19.56
N GLU A 79 -33.77 -30.54 -19.36
CA GLU A 79 -33.10 -31.62 -18.60
C GLU A 79 -32.21 -31.12 -17.45
N HIS A 80 -31.79 -29.85 -17.46
CA HIS A 80 -30.76 -29.28 -16.61
C HIS A 80 -31.16 -27.89 -16.06
N SER A 81 -30.41 -27.45 -15.06
CA SER A 81 -30.56 -26.13 -14.46
C SER A 81 -29.22 -25.54 -14.06
N ALA A 82 -29.09 -24.23 -14.18
CA ALA A 82 -27.95 -23.44 -13.69
C ALA A 82 -28.45 -22.16 -13.01
N TYR A 83 -27.60 -21.52 -12.20
CA TYR A 83 -27.93 -20.24 -11.58
C TYR A 83 -26.75 -19.26 -11.59
N ALA A 84 -27.07 -17.98 -11.48
CA ALA A 84 -26.12 -16.89 -11.31
C ALA A 84 -26.69 -15.86 -10.33
N ASP A 85 -25.81 -15.23 -9.54
CA ASP A 85 -26.19 -14.22 -8.55
C ASP A 85 -25.76 -12.83 -9.03
N THR A 86 -26.54 -11.81 -8.69
CA THR A 86 -26.21 -10.38 -8.92
C THR A 86 -26.66 -9.54 -7.73
N THR A 87 -26.12 -8.32 -7.63
CA THR A 87 -26.44 -7.39 -6.54
C THR A 87 -26.85 -6.03 -7.10
N VAL A 88 -27.85 -5.42 -6.47
CA VAL A 88 -28.23 -4.03 -6.72
C VAL A 88 -28.04 -3.22 -5.44
N SER A 89 -27.21 -2.19 -5.52
CA SER A 89 -27.06 -1.19 -4.45
C SER A 89 -27.91 0.02 -4.81
N VAL A 90 -28.94 0.28 -4.00
CA VAL A 90 -29.76 1.49 -4.13
C VAL A 90 -29.18 2.56 -3.22
N ILE A 91 -28.73 3.64 -3.82
CA ILE A 91 -28.28 4.85 -3.14
C ILE A 91 -29.40 5.90 -3.16
N ASN A 92 -29.59 6.63 -2.08
CA ASN A 92 -30.54 7.72 -1.99
C ASN A 92 -29.71 9.01 -2.03
N ALA A 93 -29.77 9.75 -3.14
CA ALA A 93 -29.00 10.97 -3.30
C ALA A 93 -29.36 12.06 -2.27
N ALA A 94 -30.54 11.99 -1.64
CA ALA A 94 -30.93 12.92 -0.57
C ALA A 94 -30.30 12.55 0.80
N GLN A 95 -29.66 11.39 0.93
CA GLN A 95 -28.94 10.95 2.11
C GLN A 95 -27.53 10.51 1.69
N PRO A 96 -26.50 11.37 1.71
CA PRO A 96 -25.15 10.99 1.26
C PRO A 96 -24.44 10.00 2.21
N ILE A 97 -23.50 9.19 1.68
CA ILE A 97 -22.70 8.24 2.48
C ILE A 97 -21.32 8.80 2.73
N ALA A 98 -20.81 8.63 3.94
CA ALA A 98 -19.40 8.88 4.17
C ALA A 98 -18.53 7.88 3.39
N PRO A 99 -17.37 8.31 2.86
CA PRO A 99 -16.42 7.40 2.25
C PRO A 99 -15.96 6.34 3.25
N THR A 100 -15.55 5.19 2.74
CA THR A 100 -14.83 4.16 3.51
C THR A 100 -13.35 4.27 3.23
N LEU A 101 -12.52 4.19 4.27
CA LEU A 101 -11.07 4.36 4.18
C LEU A 101 -10.36 3.14 4.76
N THR A 102 -9.40 2.61 4.00
CA THR A 102 -8.58 1.45 4.36
C THR A 102 -7.11 1.83 4.29
N LEU A 103 -6.34 1.41 5.29
CA LEU A 103 -4.93 1.73 5.45
C LEU A 103 -4.23 0.61 6.21
N SER A 104 -3.04 0.21 5.77
CA SER A 104 -2.23 -0.80 6.48
C SER A 104 -1.91 -0.31 7.90
N PRO A 105 -2.01 -1.18 8.93
CA PRO A 105 -1.92 -0.74 10.33
C PRO A 105 -0.50 -0.31 10.74
N SER A 106 0.54 -0.81 10.07
CA SER A 106 1.92 -0.45 10.36
C SER A 106 2.85 -0.54 9.14
N TRP A 107 3.92 0.25 9.21
CA TRP A 107 5.01 0.31 8.23
C TRP A 107 6.35 0.32 8.97
N GLN A 108 7.37 -0.21 8.31
CA GLN A 108 8.74 -0.14 8.82
C GLN A 108 9.66 0.46 7.77
N VAL A 109 10.60 1.29 8.21
CA VAL A 109 11.59 1.92 7.36
C VAL A 109 12.91 2.05 8.11
N GLN A 110 14.02 1.94 7.39
CA GLN A 110 15.33 2.24 7.96
C GLN A 110 15.55 3.75 8.03
N SER A 111 16.27 4.18 9.04
CA SER A 111 16.68 5.57 9.19
C SER A 111 17.31 6.13 7.91
N GLY A 112 16.91 7.33 7.48
CA GLY A 112 17.36 7.98 6.25
C GLY A 112 16.78 7.42 4.95
N SER A 113 16.02 6.33 4.98
CA SER A 113 15.36 5.76 3.80
C SER A 113 13.97 6.36 3.58
N GLN A 114 13.44 6.23 2.36
CA GLN A 114 12.08 6.63 2.04
C GLN A 114 11.08 5.49 2.24
N VAL A 115 9.87 5.84 2.65
CA VAL A 115 8.69 4.97 2.66
C VAL A 115 7.54 5.66 1.94
N VAL A 116 6.78 4.88 1.18
CA VAL A 116 5.57 5.32 0.48
C VAL A 116 4.39 4.61 1.11
N ILE A 117 3.49 5.36 1.72
CA ILE A 117 2.30 4.87 2.40
C ILE A 117 1.10 5.25 1.53
N THR A 118 0.38 4.24 1.05
CA THR A 118 -0.82 4.44 0.22
C THR A 118 -2.06 4.05 1.02
N ALA A 119 -3.06 4.93 1.02
CA ALA A 119 -4.39 4.65 1.54
C ALA A 119 -5.36 4.41 0.39
N THR A 120 -6.37 3.56 0.62
CA THR A 120 -7.40 3.24 -0.36
C THR A 120 -8.76 3.63 0.19
N ALA A 121 -9.54 4.39 -0.57
CA ALA A 121 -10.88 4.77 -0.21
C ALA A 121 -11.89 4.36 -1.28
N THR A 122 -13.09 4.00 -0.83
CA THR A 122 -14.24 3.72 -1.68
C THR A 122 -15.44 4.49 -1.15
N ASP A 123 -16.22 5.06 -2.05
CA ASP A 123 -17.38 5.87 -1.72
C ASP A 123 -18.53 5.43 -2.64
N PRO A 124 -19.69 5.02 -2.10
CA PRO A 124 -20.75 4.50 -2.95
C PRO A 124 -21.54 5.56 -3.74
N ASP A 125 -21.49 6.84 -3.34
CA ASP A 125 -22.18 7.96 -4.00
C ASP A 125 -21.23 9.04 -4.55
N SER A 126 -19.91 8.85 -4.40
CA SER A 126 -18.86 9.66 -5.01
C SER A 126 -17.89 8.82 -5.84
N THR A 127 -17.39 9.40 -6.93
CA THR A 127 -16.26 8.84 -7.67
C THR A 127 -14.93 9.25 -7.04
N GLY A 128 -13.84 8.52 -7.32
CA GLY A 128 -12.52 8.82 -6.75
C GLY A 128 -12.00 10.24 -7.03
N SER A 129 -12.45 10.88 -8.12
CA SER A 129 -12.12 12.27 -8.45
C SER A 129 -12.83 13.32 -7.58
N GLN A 130 -13.84 12.91 -6.81
CA GLN A 130 -14.60 13.76 -5.89
C GLN A 130 -14.12 13.65 -4.44
N LEU A 131 -13.08 12.83 -4.18
CA LEU A 131 -12.52 12.63 -2.84
C LEU A 131 -11.36 13.60 -2.57
N THR A 132 -11.45 14.33 -1.45
CA THR A 132 -10.40 15.22 -0.96
C THR A 132 -9.62 14.56 0.17
N TRP A 133 -8.29 14.55 0.04
CA TRP A 133 -7.40 13.86 0.97
C TRP A 133 -6.66 14.83 1.89
N SER A 134 -6.46 14.42 3.14
CA SER A 134 -5.51 15.06 4.04
C SER A 134 -4.80 14.04 4.93
N TRP A 135 -3.58 14.38 5.35
CA TRP A 135 -2.82 13.60 6.33
C TRP A 135 -2.45 14.45 7.54
N THR A 136 -2.69 13.91 8.73
CA THR A 136 -2.17 14.46 9.99
C THR A 136 -0.91 13.68 10.35
N ILE A 137 0.21 14.41 10.46
CA ILE A 137 1.53 13.85 10.74
C ILE A 137 2.18 14.57 11.94
N PRO A 138 3.02 13.89 12.75
CA PRO A 138 3.80 14.55 13.80
C PRO A 138 4.77 15.57 13.22
N SER A 139 4.95 16.70 13.90
CA SER A 139 5.85 17.79 13.47
C SER A 139 7.33 17.39 13.40
N GLU A 140 7.72 16.29 14.04
CA GLU A 140 9.05 15.70 13.97
C GLU A 140 9.40 15.15 12.58
N LEU A 141 8.39 14.80 11.77
CA LEU A 141 8.58 14.35 10.40
C LEU A 141 8.59 15.56 9.45
N THR A 142 9.79 16.07 9.18
CA THR A 142 9.97 17.32 8.42
C THR A 142 10.09 17.13 6.91
N GLN A 143 10.41 15.91 6.46
CA GLN A 143 10.57 15.56 5.04
C GLN A 143 9.42 14.68 4.56
N VAL A 144 8.24 15.31 4.37
CA VAL A 144 7.01 14.62 3.97
C VAL A 144 6.35 15.33 2.79
N THR A 145 5.94 14.56 1.79
CA THR A 145 5.21 15.05 0.61
C THR A 145 3.97 14.20 0.35
N GLY A 146 2.98 14.76 -0.34
CA GLY A 146 1.75 14.05 -0.71
C GLY A 146 0.63 14.12 0.33
N GLN A 147 0.73 15.01 1.34
CA GLN A 147 -0.27 15.18 2.40
C GLN A 147 -1.68 15.52 1.88
N GLY A 148 -1.82 16.02 0.65
CA GLY A 148 -3.12 16.30 0.02
C GLY A 148 -3.61 15.20 -0.94
N THR A 149 -3.00 14.01 -0.89
CA THR A 149 -3.28 12.90 -1.82
C THR A 149 -3.49 11.59 -1.06
N ASN A 150 -3.89 10.53 -1.78
CA ASN A 150 -4.01 9.19 -1.21
C ASN A 150 -2.65 8.52 -0.91
N THR A 151 -1.53 9.15 -1.31
CA THR A 151 -0.18 8.61 -1.17
C THR A 151 0.71 9.59 -0.42
N LEU A 152 1.25 9.14 0.72
CA LEU A 152 2.18 9.90 1.54
C LEU A 152 3.60 9.34 1.34
N THR A 153 4.56 10.20 1.01
CA THR A 153 5.98 9.82 0.95
C THR A 153 6.73 10.49 2.08
N ILE A 154 7.45 9.71 2.87
CA ILE A 154 8.21 10.16 4.04
C ILE A 154 9.66 9.75 3.86
N THR A 155 10.58 10.70 3.98
CA THR A 155 12.00 10.39 4.23
C THR A 155 12.20 10.26 5.74
N ALA A 156 12.59 9.06 6.19
CA ALA A 156 12.69 8.75 7.61
C ALA A 156 13.82 9.56 8.27
N PRO A 157 13.58 10.17 9.45
CA PRO A 157 14.62 10.90 10.16
C PRO A 157 15.75 9.98 10.64
N SER A 158 16.89 10.59 10.96
CA SER A 158 17.99 9.93 11.64
C SER A 158 17.58 9.54 13.07
N VAL A 159 17.64 8.25 13.41
CA VAL A 159 17.32 7.72 14.75
C VAL A 159 18.41 6.76 15.22
N THR A 160 18.68 6.75 16.52
CA THR A 160 19.64 5.83 17.18
C THR A 160 18.95 4.68 17.91
N THR A 161 17.65 4.84 18.19
CA THR A 161 16.77 3.81 18.73
C THR A 161 15.52 3.71 17.87
N VAL A 162 14.79 2.60 17.97
CA VAL A 162 13.51 2.45 17.28
C VAL A 162 12.56 3.56 17.73
N LYS A 163 12.01 4.31 16.77
CA LYS A 163 10.96 5.30 17.01
C LYS A 163 9.70 4.94 16.25
N SER A 164 8.55 5.24 16.85
CA SER A 164 7.23 4.99 16.25
C SER A 164 6.47 6.31 16.11
N TYR A 165 5.92 6.57 14.93
CA TYR A 165 5.14 7.76 14.59
C TYR A 165 3.71 7.36 14.23
N GLN A 166 2.72 8.01 14.84
CA GLN A 166 1.31 7.82 14.48
C GLN A 166 0.93 8.78 13.35
N LEU A 167 0.34 8.25 12.28
CA LEU A 167 -0.12 9.02 11.13
C LEU A 167 -1.62 8.77 10.95
N THR A 168 -2.37 9.82 10.61
CA THR A 168 -3.81 9.71 10.34
C THR A 168 -4.08 10.18 8.92
N ALA A 169 -4.66 9.29 8.10
CA ALA A 169 -5.25 9.67 6.82
C ALA A 169 -6.71 10.09 7.05
N ARG A 170 -7.15 11.11 6.33
CA ARG A 170 -8.55 11.53 6.24
C ARG A 170 -8.94 11.69 4.79
N VAL A 171 -10.14 11.23 4.47
CA VAL A 171 -10.77 11.44 3.16
C VAL A 171 -12.15 12.05 3.36
N ILE A 172 -12.49 13.03 2.54
CA ILE A 172 -13.77 13.75 2.53
C ILE A 172 -14.40 13.58 1.15
N ASP A 173 -15.70 13.38 1.10
CA ASP A 173 -16.47 13.42 -0.14
C ASP A 173 -16.94 14.84 -0.52
N GLN A 174 -17.71 14.93 -1.62
CA GLN A 174 -18.31 16.18 -2.09
C GLN A 174 -19.43 16.72 -1.19
N ASN A 175 -20.00 15.86 -0.34
CA ASN A 175 -21.06 16.17 0.63
C ASN A 175 -20.49 16.56 2.01
N ASN A 176 -19.16 16.66 2.12
CA ASN A 176 -18.41 16.97 3.34
C ASN A 176 -18.55 15.93 4.46
N LEU A 177 -18.94 14.69 4.12
CA LEU A 177 -18.79 13.57 5.04
C LEU A 177 -17.37 13.02 4.93
N SER A 178 -16.89 12.33 5.97
CA SER A 178 -15.49 11.92 6.01
C SER A 178 -15.25 10.63 6.76
N ALA A 179 -14.17 9.95 6.38
CA ALA A 179 -13.58 8.84 7.12
C ALA A 179 -12.11 9.11 7.46
N THR A 180 -11.66 8.48 8.53
CA THR A 180 -10.28 8.54 9.00
C THR A 180 -9.74 7.13 9.26
N ALA A 181 -8.43 6.96 9.07
CA ALA A 181 -7.72 5.73 9.39
C ALA A 181 -6.34 6.06 9.94
N ASN A 182 -5.88 5.26 10.90
CA ASN A 182 -4.59 5.45 11.55
C ASN A 182 -3.59 4.37 11.11
N THR A 183 -2.32 4.74 11.07
CA THR A 183 -1.20 3.80 10.86
C THR A 183 0.00 4.21 11.69
N ALA A 184 0.86 3.24 11.99
CA ALA A 184 2.12 3.47 12.68
C ALA A 184 3.31 3.33 11.72
N LEU A 185 4.18 4.34 11.66
CA LEU A 185 5.49 4.24 11.01
C LEU A 185 6.58 3.98 12.05
N GLN A 186 7.19 2.80 11.99
CA GLN A 186 8.35 2.45 12.79
C GLN A 186 9.63 2.73 12.01
N VAL A 187 10.44 3.65 12.54
CA VAL A 187 11.78 3.94 12.00
C VAL A 187 12.80 3.17 12.82
N ASN A 188 13.49 2.25 12.17
CA ASN A 188 14.56 1.47 12.77
C ASN A 188 15.91 2.18 12.55
N PRO A 189 16.78 2.23 13.57
CA PRO A 189 18.11 2.79 13.41
C PRO A 189 18.90 1.97 12.39
N VAL A 190 19.65 2.67 11.53
CA VAL A 190 20.68 1.98 10.74
C VAL A 190 21.78 1.61 11.73
N ALA A 191 22.15 0.32 11.77
CA ALA A 191 23.25 -0.13 12.60
C ALA A 191 24.47 0.74 12.32
N GLU A 192 24.97 1.42 13.35
CA GLU A 192 26.26 2.08 13.25
C GLU A 192 27.26 0.98 12.86
N PRO A 193 28.12 1.20 11.85
CA PRO A 193 29.13 0.22 11.53
C PRO A 193 29.90 -0.09 12.81
N THR A 194 29.87 -1.36 13.22
CA THR A 194 30.50 -1.81 14.45
C THR A 194 31.93 -1.28 14.46
N PRO A 195 32.32 -0.43 15.43
CA PRO A 195 33.73 -0.20 15.69
C PRO A 195 34.29 -1.58 16.00
N ALA A 196 35.22 -2.04 15.17
CA ALA A 196 35.78 -3.36 15.36
C ALA A 196 36.41 -3.45 16.77
N PRO A 197 36.06 -4.46 17.58
CA PRO A 197 36.75 -4.70 18.84
C PRO A 197 37.73 -5.87 18.68
N SER A 198 39.03 -5.60 18.62
CA SER A 198 40.05 -6.44 19.27
C SER A 198 41.39 -5.68 19.34
N GLY A 199 42.17 -5.94 20.38
CA GLY A 199 43.33 -5.15 20.84
C GLY A 199 44.53 -5.00 19.89
N ASP A 200 44.37 -5.30 18.60
CA ASP A 200 45.42 -5.15 17.59
C ASP A 200 45.13 -4.05 16.55
N TYR A 201 43.92 -3.48 16.46
CA TYR A 201 43.65 -2.34 15.58
C TYR A 201 42.56 -1.38 16.08
N GLN A 202 42.67 -0.10 15.68
CA GLN A 202 41.86 1.02 16.16
C GLN A 202 40.78 1.45 15.14
N TYR A 203 41.00 1.26 13.84
CA TYR A 203 40.05 1.63 12.78
C TYR A 203 39.99 0.59 11.65
N VAL A 204 38.96 0.64 10.81
CA VAL A 204 38.91 -0.11 9.54
C VAL A 204 39.20 0.87 8.40
N TYR A 205 40.21 0.62 7.58
CA TYR A 205 40.57 1.50 6.47
C TYR A 205 39.46 1.52 5.39
N PRO A 206 39.06 2.68 4.83
CA PRO A 206 39.55 4.04 5.05
C PRO A 206 38.67 4.89 5.99
N LYS A 207 37.89 4.29 6.90
CA LYS A 207 36.98 5.05 7.78
C LYS A 207 37.76 5.93 8.74
N ASP A 208 37.30 7.17 8.93
CA ASP A 208 37.94 8.17 9.80
C ASP A 208 39.43 8.44 9.46
N ILE A 209 39.79 8.42 8.17
CA ILE A 209 41.18 8.56 7.71
C ILE A 209 41.90 9.82 8.24
N SER A 210 41.15 10.89 8.54
CA SER A 210 41.68 12.13 9.13
C SER A 210 42.17 11.98 10.57
N LYS A 211 41.81 10.88 11.26
CA LYS A 211 42.26 10.55 12.62
C LYS A 211 43.56 9.74 12.64
N TYR A 212 44.05 9.29 11.49
CA TYR A 212 45.23 8.43 11.44
C TYR A 212 46.49 9.25 11.73
N THR A 213 47.19 8.84 12.78
CA THR A 213 48.44 9.43 13.23
C THR A 213 49.49 8.34 13.40
N ALA A 214 50.74 8.71 13.68
CA ALA A 214 51.79 7.74 13.93
C ALA A 214 51.35 6.70 14.99
N GLY A 215 51.51 5.41 14.70
CA GLY A 215 51.11 4.31 15.59
C GLY A 215 49.63 3.91 15.49
N THR A 216 48.80 4.62 14.72
CA THR A 216 47.43 4.18 14.46
C THR A 216 47.42 2.84 13.72
N ARG A 217 46.71 1.86 14.28
CA ARG A 217 46.55 0.54 13.66
C ARG A 217 45.20 0.43 12.95
N VAL A 218 45.19 -0.07 11.73
CA VAL A 218 43.98 -0.21 10.91
C VAL A 218 43.85 -1.62 10.33
N LEU A 219 42.62 -2.11 10.20
CA LEU A 219 42.31 -3.30 9.41
C LEU A 219 42.22 -2.91 7.93
N GLY A 220 43.09 -3.48 7.10
CA GLY A 220 43.08 -3.34 5.66
C GLY A 220 41.97 -4.15 4.99
N LYS A 221 41.67 -3.84 3.72
CA LYS A 221 40.66 -4.60 2.94
C LYS A 221 41.07 -6.04 2.64
N ASP A 222 42.36 -6.34 2.75
CA ASP A 222 42.92 -7.70 2.65
C ASP A 222 42.78 -8.50 3.96
N GLY A 223 42.12 -7.93 4.97
CA GLY A 223 41.95 -8.54 6.30
C GLY A 223 43.19 -8.51 7.18
N SER A 224 44.28 -7.88 6.74
CA SER A 224 45.51 -7.74 7.54
C SER A 224 45.54 -6.44 8.34
N ILE A 225 46.37 -6.38 9.38
CA ILE A 225 46.54 -5.19 10.22
C ILE A 225 47.76 -4.39 9.76
N TYR A 226 47.60 -3.07 9.73
CA TYR A 226 48.63 -2.13 9.32
C TYR A 226 48.78 -1.03 10.36
N GLU A 227 50.02 -0.72 10.73
CA GLU A 227 50.35 0.37 11.66
C GLU A 227 50.94 1.55 10.88
N CYS A 228 50.42 2.75 11.13
CA CYS A 228 50.90 3.98 10.52
C CYS A 228 52.31 4.31 11.03
N LYS A 229 53.24 4.54 10.10
CA LYS A 229 54.66 4.80 10.41
C LYS A 229 54.86 6.09 11.21
N PRO A 230 55.95 6.19 12.01
CA PRO A 230 56.31 7.43 12.68
C PRO A 230 56.73 8.53 11.69
N PHE A 231 56.87 9.76 12.20
CA PHE A 231 57.42 10.89 11.45
C PHE A 231 58.78 10.52 10.82
N PRO A 232 59.07 10.91 9.56
CA PRO A 232 58.34 11.86 8.71
C PRO A 232 57.20 11.27 7.86
N TYR A 233 56.93 9.97 7.98
CA TYR A 233 56.04 9.25 7.05
C TYR A 233 54.57 9.20 7.50
N SER A 234 54.29 9.52 8.76
CA SER A 234 52.94 9.50 9.33
C SER A 234 51.91 10.34 8.56
N GLY A 235 52.36 11.38 7.86
CA GLY A 235 51.52 12.23 7.02
C GLY A 235 50.95 11.53 5.78
N TRP A 236 51.44 10.34 5.41
CA TRP A 236 50.97 9.59 4.25
C TRP A 236 49.79 8.65 4.56
N CYS A 237 49.60 8.27 5.83
CA CYS A 237 48.55 7.36 6.26
C CYS A 237 47.14 7.93 6.01
N SER A 238 47.02 9.25 5.91
CA SER A 238 45.78 9.99 5.67
C SER A 238 45.65 10.58 4.26
N GLN A 239 46.52 10.16 3.33
CA GLN A 239 46.58 10.69 1.96
C GLN A 239 45.84 9.82 0.95
N ALA A 240 45.94 10.19 -0.33
CA ALA A 240 45.17 9.59 -1.42
C ALA A 240 45.33 8.04 -1.48
N ALA A 241 44.20 7.34 -1.44
CA ALA A 241 44.14 5.88 -1.36
C ALA A 241 44.83 5.16 -2.53
N TRP A 242 44.81 5.73 -3.74
CA TRP A 242 45.49 5.13 -4.90
C TRP A 242 47.01 4.96 -4.66
N ALA A 243 47.61 5.84 -3.87
CA ALA A 243 49.03 5.79 -3.50
C ALA A 243 49.26 5.03 -2.19
N TYR A 244 48.45 5.28 -1.16
CA TYR A 244 48.76 4.87 0.21
C TYR A 244 47.73 3.92 0.86
N GLU A 245 46.82 3.29 0.11
CA GLU A 245 45.95 2.24 0.65
C GLU A 245 46.77 1.06 1.21
N PRO A 246 46.60 0.67 2.50
CA PRO A 246 47.37 -0.41 3.11
C PRO A 246 47.28 -1.71 2.30
N GLY A 247 48.43 -2.31 2.00
CA GLY A 247 48.52 -3.57 1.25
C GLY A 247 48.26 -3.47 -0.27
N LYS A 248 47.85 -2.31 -0.80
CA LYS A 248 47.43 -2.18 -2.21
C LYS A 248 47.98 -0.96 -2.96
N GLY A 249 48.07 0.21 -2.33
CA GLY A 249 48.48 1.46 -2.98
C GLY A 249 49.92 1.41 -3.51
N VAL A 250 50.22 2.12 -4.60
CA VAL A 250 51.55 2.02 -5.26
C VAL A 250 52.73 2.33 -4.32
N ASN A 251 52.49 3.14 -3.29
CA ASN A 251 53.46 3.57 -2.28
C ASN A 251 53.01 3.18 -0.86
N TRP A 252 52.17 2.15 -0.69
CA TRP A 252 51.60 1.82 0.62
C TRP A 252 52.67 1.52 1.68
N LYS A 253 53.81 0.96 1.27
CA LYS A 253 54.95 0.65 2.14
C LYS A 253 55.65 1.88 2.71
N ASP A 254 55.44 3.06 2.12
CA ASP A 254 55.99 4.31 2.65
C ASP A 254 55.17 4.79 3.85
N ALA A 255 53.88 4.45 3.93
CA ALA A 255 52.96 4.89 4.97
C ALA A 255 52.75 3.86 6.09
N TRP A 256 52.82 2.56 5.77
CA TRP A 256 52.34 1.49 6.66
C TRP A 256 53.37 0.39 6.91
N ASP A 257 53.38 -0.13 8.14
CA ASP A 257 54.00 -1.40 8.51
C ASP A 257 52.92 -2.48 8.68
N LYS A 258 53.05 -3.60 7.98
CA LYS A 258 52.14 -4.75 8.15
C LYS A 258 52.47 -5.46 9.46
N ARG A 259 51.44 -5.71 10.29
CA ARG A 259 51.56 -6.39 11.60
C ARG A 259 51.10 -7.84 11.52
#